data_AF-A0A7W5GAM0-F1
#
_entry.id   AF-A0A7W5GAM0-F1
#
_cell.length_a   1.000
_cell.length_b   1.000
_cell.length_c   1.000
_cell.angle_alpha   90.00
_cell.angle_beta   90.00
_cell.angle_gamma   90.00
#
_symmetry.space_group_name_H-M   'P 1'
#
loop_
_entity.id
_entity.type
_entity.pdbx_description
1 polymer ?
#
loop_
_entity_poly.entity_id
_entity_poly.type
_entity_poly.pdbx_seq_one_letter_code
_entity_poly.pdbx_strand_id
1 'polypeptide(L)'
;MLLWHSLLASLSPALLTWLDVGMGSIVLLIAGGFLAGMFMFVRIASDDSDKYKDLKEMVETIFGTPAHLRPSADDADKNRHDPDKLRAAAALPFSEPCPACSETVTEQDAACPSCGLQLL
;
A
#
# COMPACT_ATOMS: atom_id res chain seq x y z
N MET A 1 48.29 -21.76 10.14
CA MET A 1 46.89 -21.96 10.57
C MET A 1 46.75 -22.67 11.93
N LEU A 2 47.63 -23.60 12.32
CA LEU A 2 47.54 -24.31 13.62
C LEU A 2 47.94 -23.45 14.85
N LEU A 3 48.99 -22.62 14.73
CA LEU A 3 49.42 -21.73 15.84
C LEU A 3 48.40 -20.64 16.20
N TRP A 4 47.53 -20.26 15.26
CA TRP A 4 46.47 -19.26 15.50
C TRP A 4 45.38 -19.82 16.44
N HIS A 5 45.00 -21.08 16.26
CA HIS A 5 44.01 -21.75 17.11
C HIS A 5 44.50 -21.90 18.55
N SER A 6 45.80 -22.15 18.75
CA SER A 6 46.40 -22.23 20.09
C SER A 6 46.46 -20.88 20.81
N LEU A 7 46.61 -19.77 20.06
CA LEU A 7 46.60 -18.43 20.65
C LEU A 7 45.18 -18.03 21.09
N LEU A 8 44.16 -18.32 20.28
CA LEU A 8 42.75 -18.08 20.65
C LEU A 8 42.30 -18.96 21.82
N ALA A 9 42.83 -20.19 21.93
CA ALA A 9 42.54 -21.09 23.05
C ALA A 9 43.12 -20.61 24.39
N SER A 10 44.07 -19.66 24.37
CA SER A 10 44.63 -19.04 25.56
C SER A 10 43.88 -17.78 26.02
N LEU A 11 43.00 -17.23 25.18
CA LEU A 11 42.09 -16.17 25.58
C LEU A 11 40.99 -16.79 26.44
N SER A 12 40.89 -16.36 27.69
CA SER A 12 39.91 -16.89 28.65
C SER A 12 38.52 -16.93 28.01
N PRO A 13 37.83 -18.08 27.98
CA PRO A 13 36.51 -18.20 27.35
C PRO A 13 35.50 -17.20 27.92
N ALA A 14 35.67 -16.80 29.18
CA ALA A 14 34.90 -15.75 29.83
C ALA A 14 35.01 -14.37 29.14
N LEU A 15 36.21 -13.99 28.66
CA LEU A 15 36.44 -12.73 27.92
C LEU A 15 35.79 -12.79 26.54
N LEU A 16 35.87 -13.93 25.85
CA LEU A 16 35.21 -14.11 24.56
C LEU A 16 33.68 -14.02 24.69
N THR A 17 33.09 -14.66 25.71
CA THR A 17 31.65 -14.58 25.96
C THR A 17 31.21 -13.17 26.34
N TRP A 18 32.03 -12.43 27.08
CA TRP A 18 31.75 -11.03 27.42
C TRP A 18 31.80 -10.12 26.19
N LEU A 19 32.74 -10.35 25.28
CA LEU A 19 32.83 -9.62 24.01
C LEU A 19 31.67 -9.95 23.07
N ASP A 20 31.28 -11.23 23.00
CA ASP A 20 30.15 -11.69 22.18
C ASP A 20 28.82 -11.09 22.67
N VAL A 21 28.58 -11.12 23.98
CA VAL A 21 27.44 -10.45 24.63
C VAL A 21 27.50 -8.93 24.39
N GLY A 22 28.69 -8.33 24.47
CA GLY A 22 28.90 -6.92 24.19
C GLY A 22 28.52 -6.55 22.75
N MET A 23 28.98 -7.31 21.76
CA MET A 23 28.65 -7.09 20.36
C MET A 23 27.15 -7.27 20.09
N GLY A 24 26.54 -8.33 20.63
CA GLY A 24 25.10 -8.55 20.53
C GLY A 24 24.28 -7.40 21.12
N SER A 25 24.71 -6.87 22.27
CA SER A 25 24.05 -5.74 22.93
C SER A 25 24.12 -4.46 22.08
N ILE A 26 25.25 -4.18 21.43
CA ILE A 26 25.42 -2.99 20.57
C ILE A 26 24.51 -3.09 19.34
N VAL A 27 24.45 -4.26 18.71
CA VAL A 27 23.56 -4.48 17.55
C VAL A 27 22.09 -4.29 17.96
N LEU A 28 21.70 -4.83 19.12
CA LEU A 28 20.36 -4.65 19.68
C LEU A 28 20.04 -3.18 19.97
N LEU A 29 21.00 -2.41 20.50
CA LEU A 29 20.83 -0.98 20.73
C LEU A 29 20.70 -0.19 19.42
N ILE A 30 21.49 -0.51 18.40
CA ILE A 30 21.38 0.13 17.09
C ILE A 30 20.03 -0.20 16.46
N ALA A 31 19.65 -1.47 16.40
CA ALA A 31 18.37 -1.91 15.87
C ALA A 31 17.19 -1.26 16.63
N GLY A 32 17.25 -1.28 17.96
CA GLY A 32 16.27 -0.62 18.82
C GLY A 32 16.20 0.88 18.59
N GLY A 33 17.34 1.53 18.36
CA GLY A 33 17.43 2.94 17.98
C GLY A 33 16.77 3.24 16.63
N PHE A 34 16.96 2.38 15.62
CA PHE A 34 16.27 2.51 14.34
C PHE A 34 14.75 2.36 14.47
N LEU A 35 14.30 1.36 15.22
CA LEU A 35 12.87 1.14 15.51
C LEU A 35 12.27 2.33 16.26
N ALA A 36 12.95 2.81 17.32
CA ALA A 36 12.53 3.97 18.08
C ALA A 36 12.53 5.24 17.21
N GLY A 37 13.53 5.42 16.35
CA GLY A 37 13.62 6.54 15.41
C GLY A 37 12.48 6.55 14.39
N MET A 38 12.18 5.41 13.78
CA MET A 38 11.03 5.24 12.87
C MET A 38 9.71 5.53 13.60
N PHE A 39 9.54 4.98 14.80
CA PHE A 39 8.34 5.22 15.60
C PHE A 39 8.19 6.70 15.98
N MET A 40 9.29 7.35 16.38
CA MET A 40 9.29 8.76 16.74
C MET A 40 8.98 9.65 15.53
N PHE A 41 9.54 9.33 14.36
CA PHE A 41 9.22 10.02 13.11
C PHE A 41 7.74 9.90 12.74
N VAL A 42 7.18 8.69 12.78
CA VAL A 42 5.74 8.47 12.55
C VAL A 42 4.91 9.25 13.57
N ARG A 43 5.35 9.28 14.83
CA ARG A 43 4.64 10.00 15.89
C ARG A 43 4.68 11.50 15.67
N ILE A 44 5.82 12.10 15.30
CA ILE A 44 5.91 13.52 14.91
C ILE A 44 5.01 13.80 13.71
N ALA A 45 5.11 13.00 12.65
CA ALA A 45 4.30 13.18 11.45
C ALA A 45 2.79 13.02 11.72
N SER A 46 2.41 12.24 12.74
CA SER A 46 1.03 12.07 13.18
C SER A 46 0.58 13.16 14.16
N ASP A 47 1.48 13.75 14.95
CA ASP A 47 1.18 14.84 15.89
C ASP A 47 0.88 16.15 15.14
N ASP A 48 1.53 16.37 13.99
CA ASP A 48 1.25 17.47 13.05
C ASP A 48 -0.11 17.30 12.31
N SER A 49 -0.83 16.19 12.58
CA SER A 49 -2.07 15.85 11.91
C SER A 49 -3.31 16.41 12.63
N ASP A 50 -3.54 17.73 12.47
CA ASP A 50 -4.90 18.27 12.32
C ASP A 50 -5.65 17.63 11.13
N LYS A 51 -4.96 16.79 10.33
CA LYS A 51 -5.46 16.04 9.19
C LYS A 51 -6.30 14.82 9.51
N TYR A 52 -6.65 14.54 10.78
CA TYR A 52 -7.70 13.55 11.06
C TYR A 52 -9.03 13.94 10.40
N LYS A 53 -9.32 15.24 10.24
CA LYS A 53 -10.47 15.73 9.46
C LYS A 53 -10.29 15.52 7.96
N ASP A 54 -9.13 15.87 7.39
CA ASP A 54 -8.82 15.66 5.97
C ASP A 54 -8.82 14.16 5.59
N LEU A 55 -8.24 13.30 6.42
CA LEU A 55 -8.20 11.85 6.21
C LEU A 55 -9.58 11.24 6.34
N LYS A 56 -10.39 11.72 7.29
CA LYS A 56 -11.80 11.32 7.41
C LYS A 56 -12.60 11.77 6.19
N GLU A 57 -12.45 13.00 5.72
CA GLU A 57 -13.14 13.53 4.54
C GLU A 57 -12.71 12.79 3.26
N MET A 58 -11.43 12.45 3.13
CA MET A 58 -10.91 11.67 2.00
C MET A 58 -11.37 10.21 2.04
N VAL A 59 -11.45 9.60 3.23
CA VAL A 59 -12.02 8.24 3.40
C VAL A 59 -13.54 8.26 3.21
N GLU A 60 -14.23 9.31 3.65
CA GLU A 60 -15.69 9.47 3.51
C GLU A 60 -16.08 9.84 2.08
N THR A 61 -15.18 10.38 1.26
CA THR A 61 -15.39 10.58 -0.19
C THR A 61 -15.04 9.36 -1.02
N ILE A 62 -14.09 8.52 -0.57
CA ILE A 62 -13.72 7.28 -1.28
C ILE A 62 -14.61 6.09 -0.87
N PHE A 63 -15.04 6.02 0.39
CA PHE A 63 -15.80 4.89 0.95
C PHE A 63 -17.19 5.27 1.47
N GLY A 64 -17.44 6.55 1.76
CA GLY A 64 -18.79 7.03 1.97
C GLY A 64 -19.41 7.40 0.62
N THR A 65 -20.67 7.05 0.41
CA THR A 65 -21.48 7.63 -0.65
C THR A 65 -21.29 9.16 -0.59
N PRO A 66 -20.76 9.81 -1.64
CA PRO A 66 -20.39 11.22 -1.58
C PRO A 66 -21.58 12.03 -1.08
N ALA A 67 -21.35 12.97 -0.16
CA ALA A 67 -22.38 13.75 0.52
C ALA A 67 -23.37 14.49 -0.41
N HIS A 68 -23.09 14.56 -1.71
CA HIS A 68 -23.99 15.06 -2.75
C HIS A 68 -25.15 14.09 -3.10
N LEU A 69 -25.10 12.82 -2.67
CA LEU A 69 -26.17 11.82 -2.85
C LEU A 69 -26.98 11.56 -1.59
N ARG A 70 -26.70 12.27 -0.49
CA ARG A 70 -27.58 12.27 0.68
C ARG A 70 -28.75 13.19 0.33
N PRO A 71 -29.98 12.69 0.11
CA PRO A 71 -31.13 13.56 -0.01
C PRO A 71 -31.34 14.21 1.36
N SER A 72 -30.77 15.40 1.55
CA SER A 72 -31.38 16.35 2.46
C SER A 72 -32.80 16.54 1.95
N ALA A 73 -33.78 16.31 2.82
CA ALA A 73 -35.21 16.34 2.50
C ALA A 73 -35.74 17.72 2.10
N ASP A 74 -34.86 18.62 1.63
CA ASP A 74 -35.13 20.01 1.31
C ASP A 74 -34.90 20.36 -0.17
N ASP A 75 -34.36 19.45 -1.01
CA ASP A 75 -34.17 19.66 -2.46
C ASP A 75 -34.97 18.68 -3.33
N ALA A 76 -36.22 18.39 -2.93
CA ALA A 76 -37.14 17.53 -3.69
C ALA A 76 -37.80 18.24 -4.90
N ASP A 77 -37.19 19.28 -5.44
CA ASP A 77 -37.74 19.99 -6.60
C ASP A 77 -36.61 20.53 -7.49
N LYS A 78 -36.61 20.13 -8.77
CA LYS A 78 -35.68 20.53 -9.86
C LYS A 78 -34.44 19.65 -10.11
N ASN A 79 -34.63 18.37 -10.45
CA ASN A 79 -34.00 17.80 -11.66
C ASN A 79 -34.52 16.39 -11.92
N ARG A 80 -35.48 16.27 -12.85
CA ARG A 80 -35.82 14.99 -13.47
C ARG A 80 -34.64 14.61 -14.36
N HIS A 81 -33.66 13.92 -13.80
CA HIS A 81 -32.60 13.28 -14.58
C HIS A 81 -33.15 11.97 -15.12
N ASP A 82 -33.20 11.93 -16.45
CA ASP A 82 -33.79 10.89 -17.27
C ASP A 82 -33.10 9.52 -17.04
N PRO A 83 -33.80 8.50 -16.51
CA PRO A 83 -33.21 7.19 -16.23
C PRO A 83 -32.84 6.40 -17.49
N ASP A 84 -33.25 6.84 -18.69
CA ASP A 84 -32.92 6.14 -19.95
C ASP A 84 -31.46 6.34 -20.39
N LYS A 85 -30.82 7.46 -20.02
CA LYS A 85 -29.42 7.71 -20.42
C LYS A 85 -28.40 6.82 -19.72
N LEU A 86 -28.70 6.40 -18.49
CA LEU A 86 -27.86 5.51 -17.70
C LEU A 86 -27.95 4.04 -18.18
N ARG A 87 -29.10 3.61 -18.72
CA ARG A 87 -29.22 2.27 -19.33
C ARG A 87 -28.51 2.18 -20.68
N ALA A 88 -28.44 3.27 -21.44
CA ALA A 88 -27.73 3.29 -22.73
C ALA A 88 -26.21 3.12 -22.58
N ALA A 89 -25.60 3.63 -21.50
CA ALA A 89 -24.19 3.44 -21.21
C ALA A 89 -23.86 2.02 -20.72
N ALA A 90 -24.80 1.35 -20.06
CA ALA A 90 -24.67 -0.04 -19.60
C ALA A 90 -24.89 -1.09 -20.70
N ALA A 91 -25.27 -0.67 -21.91
CA ALA A 91 -25.52 -1.54 -23.05
C ALA A 91 -24.39 -1.54 -24.10
N LEU A 92 -23.30 -0.81 -23.84
CA LEU A 92 -22.13 -0.82 -24.70
C LEU A 92 -21.25 -2.03 -24.34
N PRO A 93 -20.89 -2.88 -25.31
CA PRO A 93 -20.01 -4.02 -25.07
C PRO A 93 -18.68 -3.51 -24.50
N PHE A 94 -18.34 -3.98 -23.30
CA PHE A 94 -17.12 -3.59 -22.59
C PHE A 94 -15.91 -3.96 -23.47
N SER A 95 -15.21 -2.95 -23.96
CA SER A 95 -14.08 -3.10 -24.88
C SER A 95 -12.90 -2.34 -24.29
N GLU A 96 -11.82 -3.07 -23.99
CA GLU A 96 -10.60 -2.50 -23.41
C GLU A 96 -9.43 -2.67 -24.40
N PRO A 97 -8.43 -1.77 -24.39
CA PRO A 97 -7.25 -1.93 -25.23
C PRO A 97 -6.32 -3.02 -24.66
N CYS A 98 -5.83 -3.90 -25.54
CA CYS A 98 -4.88 -4.95 -25.18
C CYS A 98 -3.57 -4.32 -24.63
N PRO A 99 -3.07 -4.75 -23.46
CA PRO A 99 -1.88 -4.15 -22.84
C PRO A 99 -0.59 -4.34 -23.64
N ALA A 100 -0.55 -5.31 -24.56
CA ALA A 100 0.64 -5.60 -25.36
C ALA A 100 0.67 -4.89 -26.72
N CYS A 101 -0.49 -4.70 -27.36
CA CYS A 101 -0.56 -4.18 -28.74
C CYS A 101 -1.57 -3.04 -28.93
N SER A 102 -2.27 -2.63 -27.88
CA SER A 102 -3.31 -1.58 -27.86
C SER A 102 -4.51 -1.82 -28.79
N GLU A 103 -4.63 -3.01 -29.38
CA GLU A 103 -5.81 -3.43 -30.14
C GLU A 103 -7.03 -3.50 -29.22
N THR A 104 -8.20 -3.08 -29.70
CA THR A 104 -9.45 -3.19 -28.94
C THR A 104 -9.85 -4.65 -28.78
N VAL A 105 -9.91 -5.15 -27.55
CA VAL A 105 -10.35 -6.50 -27.19
C VAL A 105 -11.62 -6.43 -26.35
N THR A 106 -12.48 -7.44 -26.49
CA THR A 106 -13.74 -7.54 -25.75
C THR A 106 -13.62 -8.57 -24.64
N GLU A 107 -14.52 -8.53 -23.64
CA GLU A 107 -14.56 -9.53 -22.56
C GLU A 107 -14.81 -10.97 -23.08
N GLN A 108 -15.31 -11.13 -24.32
CA GLN A 108 -15.51 -12.43 -24.95
C GLN A 108 -14.21 -13.03 -25.52
N ASP A 109 -13.15 -12.24 -25.66
CA ASP A 109 -11.90 -12.67 -26.25
C ASP A 109 -10.97 -13.27 -25.18
N ALA A 110 -10.89 -14.61 -25.12
CA ALA A 110 -9.95 -15.31 -24.22
C ALA A 110 -8.47 -15.08 -24.60
N ALA A 111 -8.22 -14.60 -25.81
CA ALA A 111 -6.91 -14.22 -26.31
C ALA A 111 -7.04 -13.06 -27.31
N CYS A 112 -6.07 -12.14 -27.31
CA CYS A 112 -6.06 -11.02 -28.24
C CYS A 112 -5.83 -11.52 -29.68
N PRO A 113 -6.67 -11.14 -30.67
CA PRO A 113 -6.57 -11.62 -32.05
C PRO A 113 -5.33 -11.07 -32.80
N SER A 114 -4.77 -9.94 -32.38
CA SER A 114 -3.62 -9.31 -33.04
C SER A 114 -2.27 -9.82 -32.53
N CYS A 115 -2.14 -10.12 -31.22
CA CYS A 115 -0.86 -10.52 -30.63
C CYS A 115 -0.86 -11.90 -29.96
N GLY A 116 -2.01 -12.59 -29.90
CA GLY A 116 -2.13 -13.92 -29.30
C GLY A 116 -1.92 -13.95 -27.78
N LEU A 117 -1.92 -12.78 -27.12
CA LEU A 117 -1.78 -12.70 -25.67
C LEU A 117 -3.05 -13.26 -25.00
N GLN A 118 -2.88 -14.17 -24.05
CA GLN A 118 -3.97 -14.68 -23.21
C GLN A 118 -4.50 -13.54 -22.33
N LEU A 119 -5.80 -13.25 -22.43
CA LEU A 119 -6.49 -12.29 -21.57
C LEU A 119 -7.15 -13.09 -20.44
N LEU A 120 -6.98 -12.65 -19.19
CA LEU A 120 -7.48 -13.32 -17.97
C LEU A 120 -8.84 -12.77 -17.55
#